data_AF-A0A831YCJ9-F1
#
_entry.id   AF-A0A831YCJ9-F1
#
_cell.length_a   1.000
_cell.length_b   1.000
_cell.length_c   1.000
_cell.angle_alpha   90.00
_cell.angle_beta   90.00
_cell.angle_gamma   90.00
#
_symmetry.space_group_name_H-M   'P 1'
#
loop_
_entity.id
_entity.type
_entity.pdbx_description
1 polymer ?
#
loop_
_entity_poly.entity_id
_entity_poly.type
_entity_poly.pdbx_seq_one_letter_code
_entity_poly.pdbx_strand_id
1 'polypeptide(L)' 'DSPFNTYKNKGLPPTPICSFSLSSLQAVINPAKTNYFYYVLSKDKNGHVFSESYQEHLKNVKENLKD' A
#
# COMPACT_ATOMS: atom_id res chain seq x y z
N ASP A 1 -4.80 -23.14 -1.07
CA ASP A 1 -3.75 -22.13 -0.85
C ASP A 1 -3.35 -21.55 -2.20
N SER A 2 -2.91 -20.29 -2.28
CA SER A 2 -2.61 -19.64 -3.58
C SER A 2 -1.25 -18.94 -3.55
N PRO A 3 -0.40 -19.10 -4.58
CA PRO A 3 0.88 -18.40 -4.67
C PRO A 3 0.73 -16.88 -4.86
N PHE A 4 -0.48 -16.38 -5.15
CA PHE A 4 -0.78 -14.95 -5.28
C PHE A 4 -1.12 -14.28 -3.94
N ASN A 5 -1.28 -15.03 -2.84
CA ASN A 5 -1.61 -14.45 -1.55
C ASN A 5 -0.37 -13.82 -0.88
N THR A 6 -0.21 -12.51 -1.01
CA THR A 6 0.90 -11.73 -0.44
C THR A 6 0.84 -11.56 1.08
N TYR A 7 -0.27 -11.92 1.74
CA TYR A 7 -0.31 -12.04 3.21
C TYR A 7 0.43 -13.28 3.71
N LYS A 8 0.53 -14.33 2.88
CA LYS A 8 1.17 -15.61 3.24
C LYS A 8 2.54 -15.79 2.62
N ASN A 9 2.71 -15.34 1.37
CA ASN A 9 3.94 -15.53 0.61
C ASN A 9 4.70 -14.19 0.52
N LYS A 10 5.98 -14.18 0.91
CA LYS A 10 6.82 -12.99 0.83
C LYS A 10 7.28 -12.74 -0.61
N GLY A 11 7.40 -11.47 -1.00
CA GLY A 11 7.84 -11.04 -2.33
C GLY A 11 6.68 -10.75 -3.29
N LEU A 12 6.99 -10.66 -4.57
CA LEU A 12 6.00 -10.44 -5.64
C LEU A 12 5.26 -11.74 -5.99
N PRO A 13 4.01 -11.66 -6.47
CA PRO A 13 3.32 -12.82 -7.03
C PRO A 13 4.04 -13.36 -8.28
N PRO A 14 3.77 -14.61 -8.71
CA PRO A 14 4.47 -15.23 -9.85
C PRO A 14 4.32 -14.48 -11.18
N THR A 15 3.17 -13.83 -11.39
CA THR A 15 2.88 -13.02 -12.58
C THR A 15 2.04 -11.80 -12.20
N PRO A 16 1.89 -10.80 -13.08
CA PRO A 16 0.98 -9.68 -12.86
C PRO A 16 -0.47 -10.15 -12.61
N ILE A 17 -1.19 -9.41 -11.78
CA ILE A 17 -2.60 -9.68 -11.46
C ILE A 17 -3.60 -8.94 -12.36
N CYS A 18 -3.12 -7.94 -13.11
CA CYS A 18 -3.93 -7.13 -14.01
C CYS A 18 -3.06 -6.47 -15.09
N SER A 19 -3.73 -5.84 -16.07
CA SER A 19 -3.10 -4.88 -16.97
C SER A 19 -2.89 -3.55 -16.21
N PHE A 20 -1.74 -2.92 -16.40
CA PHE A 20 -1.37 -1.65 -15.74
C PHE A 20 -1.39 -0.47 -16.72
N SER A 21 -1.59 0.74 -16.20
CA SER A 21 -1.46 1.97 -16.98
C SER A 21 0.00 2.41 -17.10
N LEU A 22 0.29 3.29 -18.07
CA LEU A 22 1.62 3.90 -18.20
C LEU A 22 2.06 4.65 -16.93
N SER A 23 1.13 5.31 -16.23
CA SER A 23 1.42 6.00 -14.97
C SER A 23 1.88 5.04 -13.87
N SER A 24 1.27 3.86 -13.76
CA SER A 24 1.70 2.83 -12.81
C SER A 24 3.10 2.31 -13.14
N LEU A 25 3.42 2.12 -14.43
CA LEU A 25 4.77 1.73 -14.85
C LEU A 25 5.81 2.80 -14.49
N GLN A 26 5.50 4.07 -14.74
CA GLN A 26 6.39 5.17 -14.40
C GLN A 26 6.63 5.28 -12.89
N ALA A 27 5.61 5.04 -12.06
CA ALA A 27 5.74 5.05 -10.61
C ALA A 27 6.65 3.93 -10.08
N VAL A 28 6.67 2.77 -10.75
CA VAL A 28 7.59 1.66 -10.41
C VAL A 28 9.03 1.99 -10.83
N ILE A 29 9.23 2.60 -12.00
CA ILE A 29 10.56 2.93 -12.53
C ILE A 29 11.18 4.12 -11.78
N ASN A 30 10.36 5.11 -11.38
CA ASN A 30 10.79 6.32 -10.69
C ASN A 30 10.02 6.50 -9.36
N PRO A 31 10.26 5.63 -8.36
CA PRO A 31 9.55 5.70 -7.10
C PRO A 31 9.95 6.95 -6.30
N ALA A 32 9.02 7.47 -5.50
CA ALA A 32 9.32 8.51 -4.52
C ALA A 32 10.29 7.98 -3.46
N LYS A 33 11.32 8.77 -3.11
CA LYS A 33 12.25 8.44 -2.02
C LYS A 33 11.58 8.76 -0.68
N THR A 34 11.14 7.72 0.03
CA THR A 34 10.48 7.84 1.33
C THR A 34 10.88 6.67 2.23
N ASN A 35 10.63 6.76 3.53
CA ASN A 35 10.75 5.63 4.45
C ASN A 35 9.38 5.04 4.82
N TYR A 36 8.34 5.32 4.03
CA TYR A 36 6.99 4.84 4.33
C TYR A 36 6.86 3.36 4.05
N PHE A 37 6.34 2.62 5.03
CA PHE A 37 6.07 1.19 4.92
C PHE A 37 4.57 0.87 4.94
N TYR A 38 3.74 1.79 5.43
CA TYR A 38 2.31 1.56 5.62
C TYR A 38 1.49 2.74 5.09
N TYR A 39 0.27 2.45 4.64
CA TYR A 39 -0.71 3.46 4.28
C TYR A 39 -2.12 3.02 4.70
N VAL A 40 -3.00 3.98 4.94
CA VAL A 40 -4.44 3.76 5.17
C VAL A 40 -5.24 4.83 4.43
N LEU A 41 -6.46 4.51 4.00
CA LEU A 41 -7.38 5.49 3.41
C LEU A 41 -7.67 6.61 4.42
N SER A 42 -7.62 7.86 3.98
CA SER A 42 -7.97 9.00 4.83
C SER A 42 -9.46 9.05 5.15
N LYS A 43 -9.82 9.61 6.30
CA LYS A 43 -11.22 9.73 6.77
C LYS A 43 -12.11 10.50 5.79
N ASP A 44 -11.56 11.52 5.15
CA ASP A 44 -12.23 12.34 4.13
C ASP A 44 -12.29 11.67 2.74
N LYS A 45 -11.70 10.47 2.61
CA LYS A 45 -11.58 9.69 1.37
C LYS A 45 -10.84 10.41 0.24
N ASN A 46 -10.11 11.48 0.54
CA ASN A 46 -9.35 12.24 -0.43
C ASN A 46 -7.85 11.88 -0.40
N GLY A 47 -7.56 10.58 -0.37
CA GLY A 47 -6.20 10.05 -0.46
C GLY A 47 -5.84 9.06 0.64
N HIS A 48 -4.55 8.99 0.92
CA HIS A 48 -3.97 8.04 1.86
C HIS A 48 -3.09 8.74 2.88
N VAL A 49 -3.13 8.25 4.11
CA VAL A 49 -2.19 8.63 5.19
C VAL A 49 -1.08 7.60 5.21
N PHE A 50 0.17 8.04 4.99
CA PHE A 50 1.36 7.20 4.97
C PHE A 50 2.08 7.24 6.32
N SER A 51 2.78 6.16 6.68
CA SER A 51 3.49 6.05 7.96
C SER A 51 4.74 5.18 7.84
N GLU A 52 5.76 5.52 8.61
CA GLU A 52 7.07 4.83 8.60
C GLU A 52 7.10 3.66 9.59
N SER A 53 6.29 3.72 10.65
CA SER A 53 6.26 2.69 11.69
C SER A 53 4.90 2.03 11.80
N TYR A 54 4.91 0.78 12.25
CA TYR A 54 3.67 0.04 12.50
C TYR A 54 2.80 0.68 13.59
N GLN A 55 3.42 1.27 14.62
CA GLN A 55 2.68 1.93 15.70
C GLN A 55 1.94 3.18 15.21
N GLU A 56 2.60 3.97 14.37
CA GLU A 56 1.98 5.11 13.71
C GLU A 56 0.85 4.66 12.77
N HIS A 57 1.06 3.59 12.00
CA HIS A 57 0.02 3.01 11.17
C HIS A 57 -1.23 2.62 11.97
N LEU A 58 -1.06 1.94 13.11
CA LEU A 58 -2.19 1.54 13.97
C LEU A 58 -2.97 2.75 14.52
N LYS A 59 -2.26 3.83 14.88
CA LYS A 59 -2.89 5.08 15.27
C LYS A 59 -3.69 5.67 14.11
N ASN A 60 -3.08 5.77 12.92
CA ASN A 60 -3.73 6.29 11.72
C ASN A 60 -4.94 5.45 11.32
N VAL A 61 -4.87 4.12 11.45
CA VAL A 61 -6.02 3.22 11.25
C VAL A 61 -7.13 3.58 12.21
N LYS A 62 -6.86 3.68 13.52
CA LYS A 62 -7.88 4.06 14.51
C LYS A 62 -8.53 5.42 14.22
N GLU A 63 -7.74 6.40 13.78
CA GLU A 63 -8.22 7.76 13.50
C GLU A 63 -9.03 7.87 12.19
N ASN A 64 -8.71 7.03 11.20
CA ASN A 64 -9.33 7.04 9.88
C ASN A 64 -10.36 5.92 9.68
N LEU A 65 -10.52 5.00 10.63
CA LEU A 65 -11.65 4.09 10.71
C LEU A 65 -12.92 4.91 10.92
N LYS A 66 -13.96 4.56 10.16
CA LYS A 66 -15.30 5.09 10.36
C LYS A 66 -16.00 4.30 11.47
N ASP A 67 -16.89 4.96 12.20
CA ASP A 67 -18.05 4.30 12.80
C ASP A 67 -18.99 3.79 11.70
#